data_AF-A0A1E7JU73-F1
#
_entry.id   AF-A0A1E7JU73-F1
#
_cell.length_a   1.000
_cell.length_b   1.000
_cell.length_c   1.000
_cell.angle_alpha   90.00
_cell.angle_beta   90.00
_cell.angle_gamma   90.00
#
_symmetry.space_group_name_H-M   'P 1'
#
loop_
_entity.id
_entity.type
_entity.pdbx_description
1 polymer ?
#
loop_
_entity_poly.entity_id
_entity_poly.type
_entity_poly.pdbx_seq_one_letter_code
_entity_poly.pdbx_strand_id
1 'polypeptide(L)'
;MPEESREPGEWQAVHVFYAANPQPLLVNCIRPLVASLRDDGLLAGHFFLNYWLEGPHVRLRLRPARAEDTEEVRGRAEEAIDAFLRARPALYEVDTGFLNEFYNALFEIEFPEGDRSAFMGEDGRMNLRPNNSRSWEPYSPEYRKYGGPAGVELAEWHFAHSSDLVAEAFSSMNLHLRTVLLGTSAQLMMVMLSCFLPDARKQAEYLDQYYEFWHRAFPGTGFIGSEEYDRNYAQTAPGLGRRYREIRQAVAATRSGPGGGQGPGGRAVRLPAFLSGWSRHCTELSERVVAAASRGELVFASPEDEQAVPTRDLAVVLPTLLSPYMHMTNNRLHVTIRDEAYLAHILGRVLREDLDGAGLREAPAVSP
;
A
#
# COMPACT_ATOMS: atom_id res chain seq x y z
N MET A 1 -28.38 -23.85 23.62
CA MET A 1 -28.13 -23.97 22.18
C MET A 1 -26.63 -23.89 21.98
N PRO A 2 -26.01 -24.81 21.24
CA PRO A 2 -24.58 -24.75 20.98
C PRO A 2 -24.33 -23.49 20.14
N GLU A 3 -23.36 -22.70 20.55
CA GLU A 3 -22.84 -21.56 19.81
C GLU A 3 -22.10 -22.16 18.61
N GLU A 4 -22.82 -22.40 17.50
CA GLU A 4 -22.20 -22.86 16.25
C GLU A 4 -21.06 -21.91 15.90
N SER A 5 -19.89 -22.49 15.67
CA SER A 5 -18.64 -21.80 15.36
C SER A 5 -18.87 -20.81 14.22
N ARG A 6 -18.88 -19.51 14.58
CA ARG A 6 -19.02 -18.36 13.68
C ARG A 6 -17.73 -18.11 12.90
N GLU A 7 -17.25 -19.11 12.17
CA GLU A 7 -16.12 -18.90 11.28
C GLU A 7 -16.58 -18.05 10.08
N PRO A 8 -15.85 -16.98 9.72
CA PRO A 8 -16.14 -16.19 8.53
C PRO A 8 -16.22 -17.05 7.28
N GLY A 9 -17.04 -16.60 6.31
CA GLY A 9 -17.05 -17.21 4.99
C GLY A 9 -15.73 -16.99 4.24
N GLU A 10 -15.56 -17.74 3.15
CA GLU A 10 -14.40 -17.61 2.25
C GLU A 10 -14.35 -16.24 1.57
N TRP A 11 -13.13 -15.76 1.31
CA TRP A 11 -12.92 -14.51 0.57
C TRP A 11 -13.53 -14.57 -0.84
N GLN A 12 -14.46 -13.66 -1.10
CA GLN A 12 -15.09 -13.45 -2.40
C GLN A 12 -14.35 -12.37 -3.17
N ALA A 13 -13.98 -12.68 -4.41
CA ALA A 13 -12.99 -11.93 -5.16
C ALA A 13 -13.58 -11.44 -6.50
N VAL A 14 -14.11 -10.21 -6.54
CA VAL A 14 -14.66 -9.62 -7.77
C VAL A 14 -13.66 -8.65 -8.40
N HIS A 15 -13.37 -8.82 -9.68
CA HIS A 15 -12.57 -7.92 -10.49
C HIS A 15 -13.52 -7.05 -11.30
N VAL A 16 -13.37 -5.73 -11.21
CA VAL A 16 -14.20 -4.74 -11.91
C VAL A 16 -13.34 -4.05 -12.98
N PHE A 17 -13.48 -4.49 -14.22
CA PHE A 17 -12.75 -3.99 -15.37
C PHE A 17 -13.31 -2.63 -15.78
N TYR A 18 -12.53 -1.59 -15.51
CA TYR A 18 -12.96 -0.21 -15.62
C TYR A 18 -11.79 0.67 -16.05
N ALA A 19 -11.66 0.90 -17.35
CA ALA A 19 -10.59 1.67 -17.96
C ALA A 19 -10.81 3.20 -17.86
N ALA A 20 -11.13 3.66 -16.65
CA ALA A 20 -11.18 5.08 -16.31
C ALA A 20 -10.57 5.27 -14.91
N ASN A 21 -10.52 6.52 -14.44
CA ASN A 21 -10.10 6.80 -13.08
C ASN A 21 -10.96 5.96 -12.09
N PRO A 22 -10.36 5.16 -11.18
CA PRO A 22 -11.12 4.32 -10.26
C PRO A 22 -11.80 5.10 -9.12
N GLN A 23 -11.43 6.36 -8.88
CA GLN A 23 -11.96 7.14 -7.75
C GLN A 23 -13.49 7.23 -7.71
N PRO A 24 -14.21 7.49 -8.82
CA PRO A 24 -15.68 7.46 -8.81
C PRO A 24 -16.27 6.09 -8.47
N LEU A 25 -15.64 4.99 -8.91
CA LEU A 25 -16.05 3.62 -8.55
C LEU A 25 -15.85 3.39 -7.04
N LEU A 26 -14.71 3.80 -6.50
CA LEU A 26 -14.41 3.68 -5.07
C LEU A 26 -15.39 4.47 -4.21
N VAL A 27 -15.64 5.73 -4.54
CA VAL A 27 -16.47 6.64 -3.72
C VAL A 27 -17.96 6.40 -3.88
N ASN A 28 -18.45 6.13 -5.10
CA ASN A 28 -19.89 6.09 -5.39
C ASN A 28 -20.47 4.68 -5.50
N CYS A 29 -19.63 3.63 -5.50
CA CYS A 29 -20.09 2.25 -5.57
C CYS A 29 -19.53 1.43 -4.39
N ILE A 30 -18.21 1.27 -4.33
CA ILE A 30 -17.58 0.35 -3.37
C ILE A 30 -17.77 0.81 -1.92
N ARG A 31 -17.54 2.09 -1.62
CA ARG A 31 -17.71 2.63 -0.25
C ARG A 31 -19.15 2.49 0.26
N PRO A 32 -20.21 2.91 -0.48
CA PRO A 32 -21.59 2.67 -0.07
C PRO A 32 -21.96 1.19 0.05
N LEU A 33 -21.50 0.34 -0.88
CA LEU A 33 -21.73 -1.12 -0.84
C LEU A 33 -21.15 -1.72 0.45
N VAL A 34 -19.88 -1.44 0.75
CA VAL A 34 -19.20 -1.95 1.94
C VAL A 34 -19.87 -1.44 3.21
N ALA A 35 -20.28 -0.17 3.26
CA ALA A 35 -21.01 0.38 4.39
C ALA A 35 -22.33 -0.37 4.62
N SER A 36 -23.15 -0.55 3.57
CA SER A 36 -24.43 -1.27 3.68
C SER A 36 -24.24 -2.72 4.13
N LEU A 37 -23.26 -3.43 3.56
CA LEU A 37 -22.99 -4.82 3.95
C LEU A 37 -22.49 -4.92 5.41
N ARG A 38 -21.72 -3.95 5.89
CA ARG A 38 -21.25 -3.89 7.27
C ARG A 38 -22.38 -3.56 8.26
N ASP A 39 -23.23 -2.61 7.92
CA ASP A 39 -24.37 -2.20 8.76
C ASP A 39 -25.34 -3.38 9.00
N ASP A 40 -25.50 -4.23 7.98
CA ASP A 40 -26.30 -5.46 8.06
C ASP A 40 -25.53 -6.66 8.67
N GLY A 41 -24.27 -6.48 9.07
CA GLY A 41 -23.45 -7.51 9.70
C GLY A 41 -23.02 -8.65 8.77
N LEU A 42 -22.97 -8.42 7.46
CA LEU A 42 -22.68 -9.43 6.43
C LEU A 42 -21.19 -9.56 6.07
N LEU A 43 -20.32 -8.69 6.60
CA LEU A 43 -18.88 -8.73 6.31
C LEU A 43 -18.03 -8.94 7.57
N ALA A 44 -17.12 -9.91 7.51
CA ALA A 44 -15.99 -10.05 8.43
C ALA A 44 -14.77 -9.21 7.99
N GLY A 45 -14.70 -8.84 6.71
CA GLY A 45 -13.56 -8.10 6.15
C GLY A 45 -13.80 -7.67 4.72
N HIS A 46 -13.05 -6.68 4.27
CA HIS A 46 -13.00 -6.29 2.87
C HIS A 46 -11.67 -5.60 2.58
N PHE A 47 -11.25 -5.58 1.32
CA PHE A 47 -10.22 -4.65 0.85
C PHE A 47 -10.30 -4.54 -0.66
N PHE A 48 -9.66 -3.53 -1.23
CA PHE A 48 -9.48 -3.41 -2.67
C PHE A 48 -8.03 -3.14 -3.05
N LEU A 49 -7.70 -3.34 -4.32
CA LEU A 49 -6.48 -2.84 -4.94
C LEU A 49 -6.73 -2.50 -6.41
N ASN A 50 -5.89 -1.62 -6.95
CA ASN A 50 -5.84 -1.33 -8.39
C ASN A 50 -4.89 -2.34 -9.05
N TYR A 51 -5.27 -2.85 -10.22
CA TYR A 51 -4.49 -3.85 -10.93
C TYR A 51 -4.54 -3.65 -12.45
N TRP A 52 -3.61 -4.28 -13.16
CA TRP A 52 -3.32 -3.97 -14.57
C TRP A 52 -3.43 -5.19 -15.50
N LEU A 53 -3.24 -6.40 -14.98
CA LEU A 53 -3.25 -7.63 -15.78
C LEU A 53 -4.60 -7.82 -16.45
N GLU A 54 -4.58 -8.18 -17.74
CA GLU A 54 -5.79 -8.29 -18.58
C GLU A 54 -6.60 -6.98 -18.68
N GLY A 55 -5.98 -5.84 -18.37
CA GLY A 55 -6.55 -4.49 -18.48
C GLY A 55 -6.72 -3.80 -17.11
N PRO A 56 -6.79 -2.45 -17.06
CA PRO A 56 -6.97 -1.71 -15.81
C PRO A 56 -8.28 -2.08 -15.11
N HIS A 57 -8.16 -2.49 -13.85
CA HIS A 57 -9.32 -2.91 -13.06
C HIS A 57 -9.10 -2.70 -11.56
N VAL A 58 -10.20 -2.70 -10.82
CA VAL A 58 -10.19 -2.77 -9.35
C VAL A 58 -10.48 -4.21 -8.94
N ARG A 59 -9.62 -4.81 -8.12
CA ARG A 59 -9.92 -6.09 -7.44
C ARG A 59 -10.53 -5.76 -6.08
N LEU A 60 -11.81 -6.06 -5.91
CA LEU A 60 -12.51 -5.98 -4.63
C LEU A 60 -12.57 -7.37 -4.00
N ARG A 61 -12.16 -7.44 -2.74
CA ARG A 61 -12.25 -8.63 -1.89
C ARG A 61 -13.26 -8.37 -0.78
N LEU A 62 -14.21 -9.29 -0.62
CA LEU A 62 -15.26 -9.25 0.39
C LEU A 62 -15.21 -10.56 1.17
N ARG A 63 -15.10 -10.50 2.49
CA ARG A 63 -15.16 -11.69 3.35
C ARG A 63 -16.53 -11.73 4.04
N PRO A 64 -17.43 -12.64 3.65
CA PRO A 64 -18.72 -12.79 4.31
C PRO A 64 -18.56 -13.05 5.81
N ALA A 65 -19.46 -12.52 6.63
CA ALA A 65 -19.45 -12.73 8.08
C ALA A 65 -19.69 -14.20 8.44
N ARG A 66 -20.48 -14.91 7.63
CA ARG A 66 -20.70 -16.35 7.69
C ARG A 66 -20.70 -16.95 6.29
N ALA A 67 -20.42 -18.24 6.17
CA ALA A 67 -20.47 -18.93 4.88
C ALA A 67 -21.84 -18.83 4.20
N GLU A 68 -22.92 -18.86 4.97
CA GLU A 68 -24.32 -18.69 4.49
C GLU A 68 -24.61 -17.31 3.88
N ASP A 69 -23.86 -16.27 4.27
CA ASP A 69 -24.03 -14.90 3.76
C ASP A 69 -23.41 -14.72 2.35
N THR A 70 -22.68 -15.71 1.84
CA THR A 70 -21.89 -15.60 0.60
C THR A 70 -22.71 -15.16 -0.60
N GLU A 71 -23.86 -15.80 -0.85
CA GLU A 71 -24.70 -15.48 -2.01
C GLU A 71 -25.33 -14.10 -1.91
N GLU A 72 -25.73 -13.67 -0.70
CA GLU A 72 -26.27 -12.33 -0.45
C GLU A 72 -25.19 -11.25 -0.69
N VAL A 73 -23.99 -11.47 -0.15
CA VAL A 73 -22.84 -10.56 -0.35
C VAL A 73 -22.50 -10.44 -1.83
N ARG A 74 -22.47 -11.56 -2.56
CA ARG A 74 -22.22 -11.57 -4.00
C ARG A 74 -23.33 -10.83 -4.74
N GLY A 75 -24.60 -11.16 -4.49
CA GLY A 75 -25.75 -10.55 -5.16
C GLY A 75 -25.79 -9.02 -5.02
N ARG A 76 -25.57 -8.50 -3.80
CA ARG A 76 -25.51 -7.05 -3.57
C ARG A 76 -24.31 -6.37 -4.23
N ALA A 77 -23.15 -7.04 -4.24
CA ALA A 77 -21.99 -6.53 -4.93
C ALA A 77 -22.22 -6.43 -6.44
N GLU A 78 -22.82 -7.47 -7.03
CA GLU A 78 -23.19 -7.49 -8.45
C GLU A 78 -24.17 -6.38 -8.80
N GLU A 79 -25.26 -6.23 -8.04
CA GLU A 79 -26.25 -5.18 -8.27
C GLU A 79 -25.63 -3.78 -8.21
N ALA A 80 -24.83 -3.51 -7.17
CA ALA A 80 -24.17 -2.22 -6.98
C ALA A 80 -23.16 -1.91 -8.09
N ILE A 81 -22.34 -2.90 -8.48
CA ILE A 81 -21.33 -2.75 -9.54
C ILE A 81 -22.01 -2.56 -10.89
N ASP A 82 -22.99 -3.39 -11.23
CA ASP A 82 -23.67 -3.32 -12.52
C ASP A 82 -24.46 -2.01 -12.66
N ALA A 83 -25.08 -1.53 -11.57
CA ALA A 83 -25.72 -0.23 -11.54
C ALA A 83 -24.72 0.91 -11.77
N PHE A 84 -23.55 0.87 -11.12
CA PHE A 84 -22.50 1.86 -11.32
C PHE A 84 -21.99 1.86 -12.77
N LEU A 85 -21.67 0.68 -13.33
CA LEU A 85 -21.15 0.56 -14.69
C LEU A 85 -22.14 1.02 -15.75
N ARG A 86 -23.45 0.78 -15.55
CA ARG A 86 -24.51 1.34 -16.41
C ARG A 86 -24.63 2.86 -16.30
N ALA A 87 -24.52 3.39 -15.09
CA ALA A 87 -24.68 4.83 -14.84
C ALA A 87 -23.44 5.65 -15.25
N ARG A 88 -22.25 5.06 -15.18
CA ARG A 88 -20.97 5.72 -15.42
C ARG A 88 -19.99 4.81 -16.20
N PRO A 89 -20.31 4.41 -17.43
CA PRO A 89 -19.40 3.59 -18.22
C PRO A 89 -18.10 4.35 -18.50
N ALA A 90 -16.96 3.67 -18.40
CA ALA A 90 -15.70 4.11 -18.97
C ALA A 90 -15.84 4.13 -20.49
N LEU A 91 -15.68 5.31 -21.08
CA LEU A 91 -15.83 5.52 -22.53
C LEU A 91 -14.55 5.27 -23.32
N TYR A 92 -13.42 5.11 -22.64
CA TYR A 92 -12.13 4.87 -23.26
C TYR A 92 -11.90 3.37 -23.44
N GLU A 93 -11.38 3.00 -24.61
CA GLU A 93 -10.79 1.68 -24.83
C GLU A 93 -9.27 1.79 -24.58
N VAL A 94 -8.71 0.79 -23.90
CA VAL A 94 -7.26 0.73 -23.67
C VAL A 94 -6.62 0.14 -24.91
N ASP A 95 -5.90 0.96 -25.68
CA ASP A 95 -5.00 0.44 -26.70
C ASP A 95 -3.69 -0.01 -26.04
N THR A 96 -3.41 -1.32 -26.12
CA THR A 96 -2.20 -1.95 -25.55
C THR A 96 -0.92 -1.52 -26.25
N GLY A 97 -1.00 -0.99 -27.47
CA GLY A 97 0.17 -0.69 -28.30
C GLY A 97 1.18 0.29 -27.69
N PHE A 98 0.72 1.29 -26.92
CA PHE A 98 1.60 2.33 -26.37
C PHE A 98 2.22 1.97 -25.00
N LEU A 99 1.73 0.90 -24.35
CA LEU A 99 2.12 0.50 -22.99
C LEU A 99 2.85 -0.85 -22.92
N ASN A 100 3.18 -1.45 -24.08
CA ASN A 100 3.77 -2.79 -24.15
C ASN A 100 5.07 -2.93 -23.34
N GLU A 101 6.00 -1.98 -23.41
CA GLU A 101 7.25 -2.03 -22.64
C GLU A 101 6.99 -1.92 -21.13
N PHE A 102 6.04 -1.09 -20.72
CA PHE A 102 5.63 -0.93 -19.33
C PHE A 102 4.97 -2.21 -18.79
N TYR A 103 4.06 -2.82 -19.56
CA TYR A 103 3.44 -4.09 -19.18
C TYR A 103 4.44 -5.24 -19.16
N ASN A 104 5.41 -5.28 -20.08
CA ASN A 104 6.47 -6.30 -20.06
C ASN A 104 7.27 -6.24 -18.75
N ALA A 105 7.69 -5.05 -18.32
CA ALA A 105 8.37 -4.90 -17.04
C ALA A 105 7.49 -5.34 -15.86
N LEU A 106 6.20 -5.00 -15.86
CA LEU A 106 5.27 -5.47 -14.84
C LEU A 106 5.06 -6.99 -14.86
N PHE A 107 5.03 -7.63 -16.03
CA PHE A 107 4.99 -9.08 -16.18
C PHE A 107 6.23 -9.74 -15.59
N GLU A 108 7.43 -9.20 -15.84
CA GLU A 108 8.68 -9.74 -15.30
C GLU A 108 8.74 -9.67 -13.77
N ILE A 109 8.16 -8.62 -13.17
CA ILE A 109 8.06 -8.46 -11.71
C ILE A 109 7.03 -9.44 -11.11
N GLU A 110 5.85 -9.55 -11.74
CA GLU A 110 4.75 -10.36 -11.22
C GLU A 110 4.96 -11.86 -11.46
N PHE A 111 5.58 -12.23 -12.58
CA PHE A 111 5.80 -13.60 -13.01
C PHE A 111 7.29 -13.86 -13.35
N PRO A 112 8.22 -13.74 -12.39
CA PRO A 112 9.65 -13.89 -12.65
C PRO A 112 10.03 -15.29 -13.15
N GLU A 113 9.23 -16.31 -12.82
CA GLU A 113 9.41 -17.71 -13.22
C GLU A 113 8.23 -18.26 -14.02
N GLY A 114 7.25 -17.42 -14.35
CA GLY A 114 5.92 -17.85 -14.81
C GLY A 114 5.76 -17.87 -16.33
N ASP A 115 4.90 -18.78 -16.81
CA ASP A 115 4.41 -18.77 -18.18
C ASP A 115 3.33 -17.70 -18.35
N ARG A 116 3.68 -16.59 -19.02
CA ARG A 116 2.72 -15.53 -19.36
C ARG A 116 1.76 -15.91 -20.49
N SER A 117 1.95 -17.06 -21.14
CA SER A 117 1.14 -17.49 -22.31
C SER A 117 -0.37 -17.47 -22.02
N ALA A 118 -0.77 -17.79 -20.78
CA ALA A 118 -2.17 -17.77 -20.36
C ALA A 118 -2.83 -16.38 -20.50
N PHE A 119 -2.04 -15.31 -20.45
CA PHE A 119 -2.51 -13.92 -20.52
C PHE A 119 -2.21 -13.25 -21.87
N MET A 120 -1.66 -13.98 -22.83
CA MET A 120 -1.23 -13.44 -24.12
C MET A 120 -2.03 -14.08 -25.27
N GLY A 121 -2.40 -13.26 -26.25
CA GLY A 121 -2.97 -13.72 -27.51
C GLY A 121 -1.91 -14.24 -28.47
N GLU A 122 -2.34 -14.87 -29.56
CA GLU A 122 -1.44 -15.37 -30.62
C GLU A 122 -0.63 -14.24 -31.29
N ASP A 123 -1.13 -13.01 -31.23
CA ASP A 123 -0.47 -11.79 -31.72
C ASP A 123 0.58 -11.22 -30.76
N GLY A 124 0.80 -11.88 -29.62
CA GLY A 124 1.73 -11.43 -28.58
C GLY A 124 1.25 -10.20 -27.82
N ARG A 125 -0.05 -9.88 -27.84
CA ARG A 125 -0.67 -8.84 -27.01
C ARG A 125 -1.40 -9.43 -25.82
N MET A 126 -1.50 -8.66 -24.73
CA MET A 126 -2.22 -9.11 -23.54
C MET A 126 -3.72 -9.30 -23.84
N ASN A 127 -4.29 -10.40 -23.38
CA ASN A 127 -5.72 -10.71 -23.49
C ASN A 127 -6.50 -9.75 -22.59
N LEU A 128 -7.01 -8.66 -23.16
CA LEU A 128 -7.82 -7.71 -22.42
C LEU A 128 -9.22 -8.26 -22.13
N ARG A 129 -9.68 -8.09 -20.90
CA ARG A 129 -11.07 -8.34 -20.53
C ARG A 129 -11.95 -7.20 -21.01
N PRO A 130 -13.23 -7.46 -21.32
CA PRO A 130 -14.15 -6.41 -21.74
C PRO A 130 -14.19 -5.27 -20.73
N ASN A 131 -14.05 -4.03 -21.20
CA ASN A 131 -14.24 -2.85 -20.36
C ASN A 131 -15.69 -2.76 -19.88
N ASN A 132 -15.93 -2.09 -18.75
CA ASN A 132 -17.24 -2.00 -18.11
C ASN A 132 -17.85 -3.36 -17.78
N SER A 133 -17.03 -4.28 -17.29
CA SER A 133 -17.46 -5.62 -16.90
C SER A 133 -16.95 -6.00 -15.52
N ARG A 134 -17.49 -7.08 -14.96
CA ARG A 134 -17.02 -7.69 -13.72
C ARG A 134 -16.82 -9.19 -13.90
N SER A 135 -15.91 -9.76 -13.11
CA SER A 135 -15.67 -11.20 -13.06
C SER A 135 -15.42 -11.64 -11.63
N TRP A 136 -15.99 -12.78 -11.23
CA TRP A 136 -15.62 -13.44 -9.99
C TRP A 136 -14.42 -14.33 -10.26
N GLU A 137 -13.35 -14.12 -9.50
CA GLU A 137 -12.11 -14.86 -9.62
C GLU A 137 -11.81 -15.57 -8.29
N PRO A 138 -11.04 -16.67 -8.30
CA PRO A 138 -10.52 -17.25 -7.08
C PRO A 138 -9.67 -16.24 -6.30
N TYR A 139 -9.80 -16.23 -4.98
CA TYR A 139 -8.84 -15.55 -4.11
C TYR A 139 -7.63 -16.45 -3.89
N SER A 140 -6.44 -15.95 -4.22
CA SER A 140 -5.17 -16.64 -3.98
C SER A 140 -4.29 -15.77 -3.10
N PRO A 141 -4.02 -16.16 -1.84
CA PRO A 141 -3.12 -15.42 -0.97
C PRO A 141 -1.65 -15.50 -1.40
N GLU A 142 -0.94 -14.37 -1.34
CA GLU A 142 0.48 -14.29 -1.72
C GLU A 142 1.41 -14.69 -0.53
N TYR A 143 1.39 -15.96 -0.13
CA TYR A 143 2.13 -16.44 1.06
C TYR A 143 3.63 -16.10 1.03
N ARG A 144 4.30 -16.30 -0.10
CA ARG A 144 5.73 -15.99 -0.26
C ARG A 144 6.04 -14.52 0.04
N LYS A 145 5.18 -13.61 -0.40
CA LYS A 145 5.36 -12.16 -0.30
C LYS A 145 5.10 -11.65 1.10
N TYR A 146 4.08 -12.17 1.77
CA TYR A 146 3.66 -11.67 3.08
C TYR A 146 4.18 -12.50 4.25
N GLY A 147 4.91 -13.59 4.04
CA GLY A 147 5.50 -14.35 5.13
C GLY A 147 4.62 -15.48 5.67
N GLY A 148 4.00 -16.25 4.77
CA GLY A 148 3.14 -17.38 5.12
C GLY A 148 1.76 -16.97 5.64
N PRO A 149 0.96 -17.91 6.18
CA PRO A 149 -0.40 -17.65 6.62
C PRO A 149 -0.54 -16.54 7.66
N ALA A 150 0.34 -16.52 8.68
CA ALA A 150 0.33 -15.50 9.72
C ALA A 150 0.60 -14.09 9.13
N GLY A 151 1.52 -14.01 8.18
CA GLY A 151 1.84 -12.74 7.53
C GLY A 151 0.77 -12.25 6.55
N VAL A 152 0.10 -13.17 5.84
CA VAL A 152 -1.09 -12.87 5.03
C VAL A 152 -2.22 -12.32 5.90
N GLU A 153 -2.49 -12.90 7.07
CA GLU A 153 -3.52 -12.41 7.98
C GLU A 153 -3.24 -10.96 8.41
N LEU A 154 -1.98 -10.63 8.73
CA LEU A 154 -1.55 -9.26 9.02
C LEU A 154 -1.72 -8.32 7.82
N ALA A 155 -1.42 -8.82 6.61
CA ALA A 155 -1.58 -8.07 5.37
C ALA A 155 -3.07 -7.77 5.10
N GLU A 156 -3.95 -8.77 5.18
CA GLU A 156 -5.40 -8.61 5.01
C GLU A 156 -5.98 -7.62 6.02
N TRP A 157 -5.58 -7.72 7.28
CA TRP A 157 -6.00 -6.78 8.33
C TRP A 157 -5.56 -5.34 8.00
N HIS A 158 -4.31 -5.16 7.55
CA HIS A 158 -3.82 -3.86 7.11
C HIS A 158 -4.50 -3.35 5.84
N PHE A 159 -4.81 -4.25 4.91
CA PHE A 159 -5.47 -3.95 3.64
C PHE A 159 -6.90 -3.47 3.86
N ALA A 160 -7.62 -4.06 4.80
CA ALA A 160 -8.92 -3.57 5.20
C ALA A 160 -8.85 -2.13 5.73
N HIS A 161 -7.93 -1.86 6.65
CA HIS A 161 -7.77 -0.52 7.21
C HIS A 161 -7.33 0.51 6.17
N SER A 162 -6.35 0.17 5.33
CA SER A 162 -5.86 1.09 4.29
C SER A 162 -6.91 1.33 3.19
N SER A 163 -7.76 0.34 2.88
CA SER A 163 -8.90 0.54 1.98
C SER A 163 -9.92 1.52 2.56
N ASP A 164 -10.29 1.39 3.84
CA ASP A 164 -11.20 2.35 4.51
C ASP A 164 -10.61 3.77 4.52
N LEU A 165 -9.33 3.89 4.91
CA LEU A 165 -8.63 5.16 4.97
C LEU A 165 -8.60 5.85 3.61
N VAL A 166 -8.30 5.11 2.54
CA VAL A 166 -8.22 5.66 1.18
C VAL A 166 -9.59 6.02 0.63
N ALA A 167 -10.60 5.17 0.83
CA ALA A 167 -11.96 5.45 0.39
C ALA A 167 -12.50 6.74 1.06
N GLU A 168 -12.23 6.91 2.36
CA GLU A 168 -12.60 8.12 3.09
C GLU A 168 -11.80 9.35 2.65
N ALA A 169 -10.49 9.20 2.39
CA ALA A 169 -9.67 10.29 1.88
C ALA A 169 -10.13 10.75 0.49
N PHE A 170 -10.53 9.82 -0.39
CA PHE A 170 -11.11 10.15 -1.69
C PHE A 170 -12.46 10.85 -1.61
N SER A 171 -13.26 10.60 -0.56
CA SER A 171 -14.55 11.27 -0.37
C SER A 171 -14.45 12.62 0.33
N SER A 172 -13.41 12.86 1.13
CA SER A 172 -13.30 14.03 2.01
C SER A 172 -12.17 15.01 1.67
N MET A 173 -11.23 14.62 0.81
CA MET A 173 -10.05 15.42 0.45
C MET A 173 -9.96 15.69 -1.06
N ASN A 174 -9.16 16.68 -1.43
CA ASN A 174 -8.92 17.05 -2.83
C ASN A 174 -7.85 16.18 -3.52
N LEU A 175 -7.91 14.85 -3.36
CA LEU A 175 -6.92 13.92 -3.92
C LEU A 175 -6.93 13.83 -5.45
N HIS A 176 -7.91 14.45 -6.12
CA HIS A 176 -7.89 14.66 -7.57
C HIS A 176 -6.78 15.64 -8.00
N LEU A 177 -6.29 16.48 -7.08
CA LEU A 177 -5.13 17.34 -7.31
C LEU A 177 -3.85 16.58 -7.00
N ARG A 178 -3.01 16.37 -8.01
CA ARG A 178 -1.76 15.59 -7.89
C ARG A 178 -0.86 16.06 -6.74
N THR A 179 -0.75 17.37 -6.49
CA THR A 179 0.06 17.91 -5.39
C THR A 179 -0.45 17.49 -4.01
N VAL A 180 -1.77 17.46 -3.83
CA VAL A 180 -2.41 17.01 -2.59
C VAL A 180 -2.28 15.49 -2.45
N LEU A 181 -2.44 14.74 -3.55
CA LEU A 181 -2.23 13.30 -3.57
C LEU A 181 -0.81 12.92 -3.13
N LEU A 182 0.22 13.51 -3.78
CA LEU A 182 1.61 13.23 -3.45
C LEU A 182 1.98 13.68 -2.03
N GLY A 183 1.49 14.85 -1.59
CA GLY A 183 1.69 15.30 -0.21
C GLY A 183 1.02 14.40 0.83
N THR A 184 -0.11 13.79 0.49
CA THR A 184 -0.81 12.82 1.35
C THR A 184 -0.05 11.50 1.40
N SER A 185 0.30 10.94 0.24
CA SER A 185 1.10 9.72 0.11
C SER A 185 2.44 9.83 0.84
N ALA A 186 3.18 10.92 0.64
CA ALA A 186 4.45 11.16 1.32
C ALA A 186 4.32 11.12 2.84
N GLN A 187 3.27 11.73 3.40
CA GLN A 187 3.05 11.71 4.85
C GLN A 187 2.65 10.33 5.37
N LEU A 188 1.84 9.56 4.63
CA LEU A 188 1.50 8.18 4.98
C LEU A 188 2.75 7.28 4.95
N MET A 189 3.61 7.44 3.93
CA MET A 189 4.91 6.77 3.83
C MET A 189 5.81 7.11 5.01
N MET A 190 5.99 8.40 5.35
CA MET A 190 6.81 8.84 6.49
C MET A 190 6.33 8.23 7.82
N VAL A 191 5.01 8.21 8.06
CA VAL A 191 4.43 7.64 9.28
C VAL A 191 4.69 6.14 9.34
N MET A 192 4.38 5.39 8.28
CA MET A 192 4.56 3.94 8.24
C MET A 192 6.04 3.58 8.39
N LEU A 193 6.92 4.26 7.67
CA LEU A 193 8.37 4.09 7.75
C LEU A 193 8.90 4.38 9.16
N SER A 194 8.40 5.43 9.82
CA SER A 194 8.76 5.76 11.21
C SER A 194 8.26 4.71 12.22
N CYS A 195 7.15 4.04 11.92
CA CYS A 195 6.66 2.92 12.71
C CYS A 195 7.54 1.68 12.47
N PHE A 196 7.83 1.29 11.24
CA PHE A 196 8.59 0.05 11.01
C PHE A 196 10.08 0.19 11.32
N LEU A 197 10.68 1.35 11.04
CA LEU A 197 12.11 1.61 11.20
C LEU A 197 12.31 2.88 12.06
N PRO A 198 12.50 2.77 13.39
CA PRO A 198 12.65 3.95 14.26
C PRO A 198 13.91 4.79 13.97
N ASP A 199 14.98 4.13 13.54
CA ASP A 199 16.29 4.73 13.28
C ASP A 199 16.28 5.51 11.96
N ALA A 200 16.68 6.78 11.98
CA ALA A 200 16.63 7.64 10.79
C ALA A 200 17.61 7.23 9.69
N ARG A 201 18.78 6.67 10.04
CA ARG A 201 19.75 6.19 9.04
C ARG A 201 19.16 4.99 8.32
N LYS A 202 18.57 4.05 9.06
CA LYS A 202 17.84 2.91 8.47
C LYS A 202 16.66 3.35 7.59
N GLN A 203 15.96 4.42 7.97
CA GLN A 203 14.90 4.99 7.12
C GLN A 203 15.46 5.53 5.80
N ALA A 204 16.57 6.28 5.85
CA ALA A 204 17.21 6.81 4.66
C ALA A 204 17.74 5.70 3.74
N GLU A 205 18.43 4.70 4.30
CA GLU A 205 18.93 3.53 3.59
C GLU A 205 17.79 2.73 2.94
N TYR A 206 16.68 2.53 3.67
CA TYR A 206 15.50 1.85 3.13
C TYR A 206 14.91 2.60 1.94
N LEU A 207 14.76 3.93 2.03
CA LEU A 207 14.20 4.74 0.95
C LEU A 207 15.09 4.72 -0.30
N ASP A 208 16.41 4.67 -0.13
CA ASP A 208 17.34 4.49 -1.25
C ASP A 208 17.20 3.13 -1.89
N GLN A 209 17.15 2.06 -1.10
CA GLN A 209 16.93 0.70 -1.61
C GLN A 209 15.58 0.57 -2.33
N TYR A 210 14.54 1.21 -1.79
CA TYR A 210 13.21 1.21 -2.37
C TYR A 210 13.16 1.97 -3.71
N TYR A 211 13.83 3.13 -3.79
CA TYR A 211 14.01 3.86 -5.05
C TYR A 211 14.79 3.02 -6.08
N GLU A 212 15.92 2.45 -5.67
CA GLU A 212 16.78 1.62 -6.53
C GLU A 212 16.04 0.38 -7.06
N PHE A 213 15.22 -0.27 -6.23
CA PHE A 213 14.39 -1.39 -6.64
C PHE A 213 13.48 -1.01 -7.81
N TRP A 214 12.70 0.07 -7.66
CA TRP A 214 11.82 0.54 -8.73
C TRP A 214 12.58 1.07 -9.93
N HIS A 215 13.72 1.72 -9.73
CA HIS A 215 14.54 2.21 -10.83
C HIS A 215 15.10 1.07 -11.69
N ARG A 216 15.58 0.00 -11.05
CA ARG A 216 16.07 -1.22 -11.73
C ARG A 216 14.97 -2.02 -12.40
N ALA A 217 13.76 -1.99 -11.85
CA ALA A 217 12.61 -2.68 -12.41
C ALA A 217 12.09 -2.04 -13.72
N PHE A 218 12.47 -0.80 -14.02
CA PHE A 218 12.08 -0.09 -15.24
C PHE A 218 13.29 0.55 -15.97
N PRO A 219 14.34 -0.20 -16.31
CA PRO A 219 15.60 0.35 -16.81
C PRO A 219 15.45 0.91 -18.23
N GLY A 220 16.11 2.04 -18.53
CA GLY A 220 16.19 2.59 -19.90
C GLY A 220 14.91 3.24 -20.44
N THR A 221 13.80 3.18 -19.71
CA THR A 221 12.49 3.71 -20.12
C THR A 221 12.37 5.24 -19.99
N GLY A 222 13.32 5.90 -19.32
CA GLY A 222 13.18 7.30 -18.87
C GLY A 222 11.99 7.52 -17.93
N PHE A 223 11.38 6.44 -17.44
CA PHE A 223 10.12 6.47 -16.70
C PHE A 223 10.33 7.07 -15.31
N ILE A 224 11.47 6.85 -14.67
CA ILE A 224 11.85 7.51 -13.42
C ILE A 224 12.94 8.54 -13.76
N GLY A 225 12.53 9.67 -14.35
CA GLY A 225 13.45 10.74 -14.73
C GLY A 225 13.78 11.65 -13.53
N SER A 226 15.05 11.71 -13.12
CA SER A 226 15.52 12.52 -11.98
C SER A 226 15.52 14.03 -12.26
N GLU A 227 15.82 14.45 -13.50
CA GLU A 227 16.09 15.86 -13.82
C GLU A 227 14.88 16.80 -13.64
N GLU A 228 13.67 16.38 -13.98
CA GLU A 228 12.48 17.24 -13.85
C GLU A 228 12.12 17.49 -12.38
N TYR A 229 12.39 16.49 -11.55
CA TYR A 229 12.04 16.46 -10.15
C TYR A 229 13.08 17.15 -9.26
N ASP A 230 14.36 17.07 -9.64
CA ASP A 230 15.45 17.77 -8.96
C ASP A 230 15.29 19.31 -9.01
N ARG A 231 14.70 19.84 -10.09
CA ARG A 231 14.45 21.29 -10.23
C ARG A 231 13.57 21.87 -9.11
N ASN A 232 12.63 21.07 -8.59
CA ASN A 232 11.69 21.50 -7.55
C ASN A 232 12.12 21.08 -6.14
N TYR A 233 13.21 20.32 -6.00
CA TYR A 233 13.69 19.82 -4.71
C TYR A 233 14.05 20.98 -3.77
N ALA A 234 14.85 21.95 -4.23
CA ALA A 234 15.32 23.05 -3.39
C ALA A 234 14.18 23.87 -2.74
N GLN A 235 13.04 23.99 -3.43
CA GLN A 235 11.87 24.72 -2.91
C GLN A 235 11.05 23.90 -1.91
N THR A 236 10.99 22.58 -2.09
CA THR A 236 10.14 21.69 -1.29
C THR A 236 10.86 21.06 -0.09
N ALA A 237 12.18 20.85 -0.19
CA ALA A 237 12.99 20.15 0.79
C ALA A 237 12.92 20.75 2.22
N PRO A 238 12.98 22.08 2.44
CA PRO A 238 12.92 22.63 3.80
C PRO A 238 11.59 22.34 4.51
N GLY A 239 10.47 22.41 3.78
CA GLY A 239 9.15 22.10 4.30
C GLY A 239 8.98 20.61 4.56
N LEU A 240 9.45 19.78 3.61
CA LEU A 240 9.39 18.33 3.70
C LEU A 240 10.22 17.81 4.88
N GLY A 241 11.44 18.31 5.08
CA GLY A 241 12.30 17.92 6.20
C GLY A 241 11.74 18.31 7.56
N ARG A 242 11.16 19.52 7.68
CA ARG A 242 10.44 19.91 8.90
C ARG A 242 9.30 18.94 9.20
N ARG A 243 8.48 18.64 8.19
CA ARG A 243 7.34 17.74 8.34
C ARG A 243 7.77 16.33 8.73
N TYR A 244 8.85 15.83 8.12
CA TYR A 244 9.35 14.50 8.42
C TYR A 244 9.88 14.43 9.88
N ARG A 245 10.63 15.43 10.34
CA ARG A 245 11.05 15.52 11.75
C ARG A 245 9.87 15.53 12.72
N GLU A 246 8.84 16.33 12.45
CA GLU A 246 7.62 16.37 13.25
C GLU A 246 6.94 15.00 13.34
N ILE A 247 6.80 14.30 12.20
CA ILE A 247 6.20 12.97 12.15
C ILE A 247 7.03 11.97 12.95
N ARG A 248 8.35 11.93 12.76
CA ARG A 248 9.24 11.03 13.49
C ARG A 248 9.16 11.25 15.00
N GLN A 249 9.17 12.52 15.44
CA GLN A 249 9.03 12.88 16.85
C GLN A 249 7.68 12.45 17.43
N ALA A 250 6.59 12.66 16.71
CA ALA A 250 5.25 12.28 17.17
C ALA A 250 5.07 10.76 17.25
N VAL A 251 5.60 10.01 16.27
CA VAL A 251 5.59 8.54 16.27
C VAL A 251 6.43 8.00 17.43
N ALA A 252 7.64 8.54 17.63
CA ALA A 252 8.51 8.14 18.75
C ALA A 252 7.86 8.42 20.11
N ALA A 253 7.24 9.59 20.28
CA ALA A 253 6.55 9.94 21.53
C ALA A 253 5.37 9.01 21.84
N THR A 254 4.65 8.54 20.80
CA THR A 254 3.54 7.58 20.97
C THR A 254 4.04 6.23 21.50
N ARG A 255 5.21 5.78 21.05
CA ARG A 255 5.83 4.52 21.47
C ARG A 255 6.37 4.54 22.89
N SER A 256 6.96 5.66 23.30
CA SER A 256 7.58 5.80 24.62
C SER A 256 6.56 6.05 25.76
N GLY A 257 5.26 6.06 25.46
CA GLY A 257 4.19 6.29 26.44
C GLY A 257 4.13 7.72 26.99
N PRO A 258 3.24 8.01 27.97
CA PRO A 258 2.99 9.36 28.49
C PRO A 258 4.19 10.09 29.13
N GLY A 259 5.39 9.48 29.18
CA GLY A 259 6.59 10.05 29.80
C GLY A 259 7.81 10.23 28.89
N GLY A 260 7.79 9.74 27.64
CA GLY A 260 9.03 9.61 26.83
C GLY A 260 9.21 10.60 25.67
N GLY A 261 8.45 11.70 25.65
CA GLY A 261 8.42 12.66 24.52
C GLY A 261 8.68 14.11 24.90
N GLN A 262 9.46 14.40 25.94
CA GLN A 262 9.87 15.77 26.25
C GLN A 262 11.19 16.09 25.53
N GLY A 263 11.08 16.67 24.33
CA GLY A 263 12.19 17.41 23.74
C GLY A 263 12.50 18.68 24.54
N PRO A 264 13.71 19.26 24.43
CA PRO A 264 14.03 20.54 25.07
C PRO A 264 13.11 21.63 24.49
N GLY A 265 12.09 22.05 25.24
CA GLY A 265 11.07 23.01 24.81
C GLY A 265 9.60 22.64 25.07
N GLY A 266 9.29 21.43 25.58
CA GLY A 266 8.04 21.18 26.32
C GLY A 266 6.70 21.19 25.54
N ARG A 267 6.68 21.16 24.20
CA ARG A 267 5.43 21.05 23.42
C ARG A 267 5.37 19.74 22.65
N ALA A 268 4.44 18.86 23.03
CA ALA A 268 4.20 17.60 22.33
C ALA A 268 3.78 17.88 20.88
N VAL A 269 4.54 17.36 19.91
CA VAL A 269 4.16 17.41 18.50
C VAL A 269 2.97 16.48 18.30
N ARG A 270 1.82 17.05 17.90
CA ARG A 270 0.59 16.28 17.64
C ARG A 270 0.36 16.16 16.14
N LEU A 271 0.13 14.94 15.67
CA LEU A 271 -0.29 14.69 14.31
C LEU A 271 -1.76 15.13 14.12
N PRO A 272 -2.12 15.62 12.91
CA PRO A 272 -3.53 15.75 12.51
C PRO A 272 -4.27 14.42 12.70
N ALA A 273 -5.58 14.47 12.97
CA ALA A 273 -6.39 13.29 13.29
C ALA A 273 -6.23 12.14 12.29
N PHE A 274 -6.25 12.45 10.99
CA PHE A 274 -6.00 11.51 9.89
C PHE A 274 -4.68 10.75 10.05
N LEU A 275 -3.57 11.46 10.28
CA LEU A 275 -2.25 10.86 10.45
C LEU A 275 -2.05 10.21 11.82
N SER A 276 -2.76 10.69 12.85
CA SER A 276 -2.74 10.07 14.18
C SER A 276 -3.42 8.69 14.17
N GLY A 277 -4.55 8.56 13.47
CA GLY A 277 -5.22 7.28 13.26
C GLY A 277 -4.32 6.29 12.51
N TRP A 278 -3.74 6.76 11.39
CA TRP A 278 -2.77 5.97 10.62
C TRP A 278 -1.54 5.56 11.43
N SER A 279 -0.97 6.47 12.22
CA SER A 279 0.17 6.18 13.08
C SER A 279 -0.14 5.12 14.12
N ARG A 280 -1.34 5.11 14.70
CA ARG A 280 -1.77 4.08 15.64
C ARG A 280 -1.86 2.72 14.95
N HIS A 281 -2.51 2.67 13.80
CA HIS A 281 -2.61 1.45 12.98
C HIS A 281 -1.24 0.90 12.60
N CYS A 282 -0.34 1.74 12.08
CA CYS A 282 1.00 1.30 11.68
C CYS A 282 1.88 0.88 12.86
N THR A 283 1.68 1.48 14.04
CA THR A 283 2.38 1.06 15.26
C THR A 283 1.92 -0.34 15.67
N GLU A 284 0.60 -0.55 15.72
CA GLU A 284 0.01 -1.85 16.04
C GLU A 284 0.40 -2.91 15.00
N LEU A 285 0.40 -2.57 13.71
CA LEU A 285 0.85 -3.46 12.64
C LEU A 285 2.30 -3.90 12.87
N SER A 286 3.20 -2.94 13.14
CA SER A 286 4.61 -3.22 13.40
C SER A 286 4.80 -4.10 14.63
N GLU A 287 4.03 -3.87 15.70
CA GLU A 287 4.06 -4.69 16.91
C GLU A 287 3.57 -6.12 16.65
N ARG A 288 2.48 -6.28 15.89
CA ARG A 288 1.95 -7.60 15.49
C ARG A 288 2.96 -8.37 14.62
N VAL A 289 3.63 -7.69 13.68
CA VAL A 289 4.71 -8.27 12.86
C VAL A 289 5.88 -8.73 13.74
N VAL A 290 6.33 -7.89 14.67
CA VAL A 290 7.42 -8.26 15.61
C VAL A 290 7.02 -9.46 16.46
N ALA A 291 5.77 -9.52 16.92
CA ALA A 291 5.27 -10.63 17.72
C ALA A 291 5.22 -11.94 16.90
N ALA A 292 4.74 -11.91 15.65
CA ALA A 292 4.71 -13.06 14.75
C ALA A 292 6.13 -13.56 14.41
N ALA A 293 7.06 -12.63 14.12
CA ALA A 293 8.47 -12.95 13.91
C ALA A 293 9.09 -13.60 15.15
N SER A 294 8.81 -13.08 16.34
CA SER A 294 9.35 -13.63 17.60
C SER A 294 8.87 -15.04 17.88
N ARG A 295 7.62 -15.36 17.50
CA ARG A 295 7.07 -16.73 17.57
C ARG A 295 7.65 -17.65 16.48
N GLY A 296 8.23 -17.10 15.42
CA GLY A 296 8.75 -17.86 14.28
C GLY A 296 7.64 -18.29 13.31
N GLU A 297 6.65 -17.42 13.10
CA GLU A 297 5.48 -17.70 12.25
C GLU A 297 5.64 -17.16 10.81
N LEU A 298 6.68 -16.36 10.55
CA LEU A 298 6.87 -15.67 9.27
C LEU A 298 7.85 -16.42 8.35
N VAL A 299 7.33 -16.93 7.23
CA VAL A 299 8.07 -17.71 6.23
C VAL A 299 7.94 -17.05 4.86
N PHE A 300 9.04 -16.50 4.32
CA PHE A 300 9.07 -15.81 3.03
C PHE A 300 9.45 -16.76 1.89
N ALA A 301 8.68 -17.83 1.72
CA ALA A 301 8.93 -18.85 0.71
C ALA A 301 7.61 -19.34 0.11
N SER A 302 7.74 -20.12 -0.97
CA SER A 302 6.60 -20.84 -1.53
C SER A 302 6.04 -21.84 -0.51
N PRO A 303 4.71 -22.06 -0.44
CA PRO A 303 4.15 -23.16 0.35
C PRO A 303 4.71 -24.54 -0.02
N GLU A 304 5.18 -24.69 -1.26
CA GLU A 304 5.77 -25.92 -1.79
C GLU A 304 7.24 -26.12 -1.37
N ASP A 305 7.88 -25.12 -0.77
CA ASP A 305 9.26 -25.21 -0.31
C ASP A 305 9.34 -25.86 1.07
N GLU A 306 9.52 -27.18 1.08
CA GLU A 306 9.63 -27.99 2.30
C GLU A 306 10.87 -27.66 3.16
N GLN A 307 11.86 -26.95 2.60
CA GLN A 307 13.08 -26.55 3.31
C GLN A 307 12.98 -25.12 3.88
N ALA A 308 11.89 -24.40 3.60
CA ALA A 308 11.71 -23.05 4.05
C ALA A 308 11.64 -22.97 5.59
N VAL A 309 12.50 -22.14 6.17
CA VAL A 309 12.54 -21.89 7.60
C VAL A 309 12.00 -20.50 7.94
N PRO A 310 11.26 -20.34 9.05
CA PRO A 310 10.84 -19.03 9.50
C PRO A 310 12.04 -18.15 9.82
N THR A 311 11.94 -16.85 9.52
CA THR A 311 12.95 -15.86 9.95
C THR A 311 12.47 -15.11 11.19
N ARG A 312 13.37 -15.00 12.18
CA ARG A 312 13.16 -14.21 13.39
C ARG A 312 13.97 -12.91 13.39
N ASP A 313 14.79 -12.70 12.35
CA ASP A 313 15.62 -11.51 12.25
C ASP A 313 14.76 -10.30 11.86
N LEU A 314 14.49 -9.43 12.83
CA LEU A 314 13.70 -8.21 12.62
C LEU A 314 14.35 -7.24 11.62
N ALA A 315 15.67 -7.29 11.44
CA ALA A 315 16.36 -6.48 10.44
C ALA A 315 16.03 -6.93 9.01
N VAL A 316 15.59 -8.18 8.83
CA VAL A 316 15.10 -8.73 7.57
C VAL A 316 13.58 -8.58 7.48
N VAL A 317 12.84 -9.05 8.50
CA VAL A 317 11.37 -9.09 8.49
C VAL A 317 10.74 -7.72 8.25
N LEU A 318 11.18 -6.70 9.01
CA LEU A 318 10.51 -5.41 9.01
C LEU A 318 10.62 -4.70 7.65
N PRO A 319 11.82 -4.56 7.03
CA PRO A 319 11.92 -4.03 5.67
C PRO A 319 11.17 -4.86 4.63
N THR A 320 11.22 -6.20 4.72
CA THR A 320 10.56 -7.09 3.75
C THR A 320 9.04 -6.89 3.72
N LEU A 321 8.40 -6.73 4.88
CA LEU A 321 6.95 -6.48 4.95
C LEU A 321 6.58 -5.01 4.77
N LEU A 322 7.46 -4.09 5.14
CA LEU A 322 7.24 -2.66 4.93
C LEU A 322 7.05 -2.32 3.43
N SER A 323 7.85 -2.95 2.56
CA SER A 323 7.80 -2.72 1.12
C SER A 323 6.40 -2.96 0.50
N PRO A 324 5.81 -4.16 0.59
CA PRO A 324 4.49 -4.38 0.03
C PRO A 324 3.38 -3.64 0.79
N TYR A 325 3.49 -3.38 2.10
CA TYR A 325 2.49 -2.55 2.81
C TYR A 325 2.48 -1.10 2.32
N MET A 326 3.66 -0.52 2.10
CA MET A 326 3.81 0.82 1.55
C MET A 326 3.32 0.88 0.10
N HIS A 327 3.77 -0.04 -0.74
CA HIS A 327 3.37 -0.14 -2.13
C HIS A 327 1.86 -0.30 -2.27
N MET A 328 1.24 -1.22 -1.52
CA MET A 328 -0.19 -1.47 -1.63
C MET A 328 -1.04 -0.30 -1.11
N THR A 329 -0.54 0.49 -0.16
CA THR A 329 -1.19 1.73 0.27
C THR A 329 -1.15 2.79 -0.85
N ASN A 330 0.00 2.96 -1.50
CA ASN A 330 0.17 3.87 -2.64
C ASN A 330 -0.65 3.43 -3.87
N ASN A 331 -0.67 2.13 -4.14
CA ASN A 331 -1.51 1.51 -5.16
C ASN A 331 -2.99 1.86 -4.97
N ARG A 332 -3.53 1.73 -3.74
CA ARG A 332 -4.92 2.09 -3.43
C ARG A 332 -5.21 3.57 -3.66
N LEU A 333 -4.27 4.45 -3.32
CA LEU A 333 -4.33 5.89 -3.59
C LEU A 333 -4.21 6.23 -5.08
N HIS A 334 -3.99 5.24 -5.95
CA HIS A 334 -3.72 5.44 -7.37
C HIS A 334 -2.47 6.30 -7.62
N VAL A 335 -1.50 6.23 -6.70
CA VAL A 335 -0.17 6.79 -6.89
C VAL A 335 0.59 5.85 -7.81
N THR A 336 1.19 6.41 -8.87
CA THR A 336 1.94 5.62 -9.84
C THR A 336 3.24 5.10 -9.23
N ILE A 337 3.78 3.99 -9.73
CA ILE A 337 5.10 3.48 -9.31
C ILE A 337 6.19 4.55 -9.49
N ARG A 338 6.10 5.34 -10.56
CA ARG A 338 6.99 6.49 -10.81
C ARG A 338 6.93 7.50 -9.67
N ASP A 339 5.73 7.90 -9.29
CA ASP A 339 5.51 8.87 -8.22
C ASP A 339 5.97 8.33 -6.86
N GLU A 340 5.71 7.05 -6.60
CA GLU A 340 6.17 6.36 -5.41
C GLU A 340 7.71 6.32 -5.31
N ALA A 341 8.40 5.96 -6.39
CA ALA A 341 9.85 5.98 -6.47
C ALA A 341 10.39 7.41 -6.28
N TYR A 342 9.75 8.41 -6.92
CA TYR A 342 10.11 9.81 -6.73
C TYR A 342 9.97 10.27 -5.28
N LEU A 343 8.85 9.94 -4.62
CA LEU A 343 8.64 10.24 -3.21
C LEU A 343 9.72 9.58 -2.35
N ALA A 344 10.06 8.33 -2.62
CA ALA A 344 11.13 7.65 -1.89
C ALA A 344 12.48 8.37 -2.03
N HIS A 345 12.83 8.77 -3.26
CA HIS A 345 14.07 9.51 -3.54
C HIS A 345 14.16 10.83 -2.76
N ILE A 346 13.14 11.69 -2.82
CA ILE A 346 13.18 12.99 -2.15
C ILE A 346 13.14 12.87 -0.63
N LEU A 347 12.39 11.90 -0.10
CA LEU A 347 12.31 11.64 1.34
C LEU A 347 13.64 11.13 1.88
N GLY A 348 14.30 10.23 1.14
CA GLY A 348 15.63 9.72 1.48
C GLY A 348 16.66 10.85 1.48
N ARG A 349 16.67 11.68 0.43
CA ARG A 349 17.56 12.83 0.32
C ARG A 349 17.39 13.83 1.47
N VAL A 350 16.15 14.17 1.80
CA VAL A 350 15.84 15.06 2.94
C VAL A 350 16.35 14.48 4.26
N LEU A 351 16.20 13.17 4.49
CA LEU A 351 16.71 12.54 5.71
C LEU A 351 18.24 12.57 5.77
N ARG A 352 18.93 12.28 4.65
CA ARG A 352 20.40 12.35 4.59
C ARG A 352 20.92 13.75 4.88
N GLU A 353 20.35 14.77 4.23
CA GLU A 353 20.73 16.16 4.46
C GLU A 353 20.50 16.59 5.92
N ASP A 354 19.42 16.11 6.56
CA ASP A 354 19.14 16.37 7.98
C ASP A 354 20.16 15.67 8.91
N LEU A 355 20.53 14.43 8.59
CA LEU A 355 21.52 13.64 9.33
C LEU A 355 22.93 14.23 9.22
N ASP A 356 23.33 14.63 8.02
CA ASP A 356 24.63 15.26 7.78
C ASP A 356 24.71 16.65 8.44
N GLY A 357 23.62 17.42 8.35
CA GLY A 357 23.47 18.70 9.04
C GLY A 357 23.48 18.60 10.57
N ALA A 358 22.97 17.50 11.13
CA ALA A 358 23.05 17.23 12.57
C ALA A 358 24.46 16.80 13.01
N GLY A 359 25.14 15.96 12.23
CA GLY A 359 26.53 15.56 12.49
C GLY A 359 27.53 16.73 12.45
N LEU A 360 27.29 17.74 11.62
CA LEU A 360 28.08 18.98 11.58
C LEU A 360 27.82 19.90 12.78
N ARG A 361 26.69 19.76 13.49
CA ARG A 361 26.34 20.58 14.67
C ARG A 361 26.85 19.99 16.00
N GLU A 362 27.27 18.73 16.03
CA GLU A 362 27.78 18.03 17.22
C GLU A 362 29.30 18.12 17.42
N ALA A 363 30.03 18.91 16.63
CA ALA A 363 31.45 19.19 16.89
C ALA A 363 31.63 20.52 17.65
N PRO A 364 31.69 20.54 19.00
CA PRO A 364 32.34 21.64 19.68
C PRO A 364 33.84 21.53 19.38
N ALA A 365 34.42 22.62 18.90
CA ALA A 365 35.86 22.76 18.80
C ALA A 365 36.47 22.50 20.18
N VAL A 366 37.09 21.34 20.36
CA VAL A 366 38.04 21.13 21.45
C VAL A 366 39.35 21.70 20.94
N SER A 367 39.67 22.92 21.38
CA SER A 367 41.01 23.47 21.32
C SER A 367 41.61 23.48 22.73
N PRO A 368 42.89 23.12 22.88
CA PRO A 368 43.86 23.98 23.54
C PRO A 368 44.22 25.18 22.65
#